data_AF-A0AAW5I4R0-F1
#
_entry.id   AF-A0AAW5I4R0-F1
#
_cell.length_a   1.000
_cell.length_b   1.000
_cell.length_c   1.000
_cell.angle_alpha   90.00
_cell.angle_beta   90.00
_cell.angle_gamma   90.00
#
_symmetry.space_group_name_H-M   'P 1'
#
loop_
_entity.id
_entity.type
_entity.pdbx_description
1 polymer ?
#
loop_
_entity_poly.entity_id
_entity_poly.type
_entity_poly.pdbx_seq_one_letter_code
_entity_poly.pdbx_strand_id
1 'polypeptide(L)'
;MVSDSIPFAVDTNLVSAHDFTAHLNEATWFISDLIFFYLIFKYLYAWIMRHSWLYLLATISIYMAVYISISLCAQADYSAGYIYTHPLFRMIDFMIGILLYKVCKSEKGKKIADKITNPTSFWQVNLSDMGVVLLFIAMYFLSIHCNPNIRCAIIYWIPSAITVFYFTARDQGKGCFIRIFHNKLLLWLGSISFEIFLCHNLCFRIIQSIFLKRYGEGNPHQEFQFILSLAFIILTAWIAKKAIVLPIQHQLQKYL
;
A
#
# COMPACT_ATOMS: atom_id res chain seq x y z
N MET A 1 22.81 -21.76 -9.27
CA MET A 1 22.12 -21.98 -10.55
C MET A 1 20.64 -21.97 -10.27
N VAL A 2 19.94 -21.15 -11.02
CA VAL A 2 18.53 -20.76 -10.89
C VAL A 2 17.60 -21.96 -10.91
N SER A 3 16.75 -22.10 -9.89
CA SER A 3 15.42 -22.70 -10.01
C SER A 3 14.63 -22.50 -8.70
N ASP A 4 14.48 -21.24 -8.28
CA ASP A 4 13.32 -20.89 -7.45
C ASP A 4 12.20 -20.56 -8.42
N SER A 5 11.54 -21.62 -8.85
CA SER A 5 10.24 -21.56 -9.49
C SER A 5 9.33 -20.73 -8.59
N ILE A 6 8.93 -19.59 -9.14
CA ILE A 6 7.70 -18.86 -8.82
C ILE A 6 6.65 -19.89 -8.37
N PRO A 7 5.97 -19.74 -7.22
CA PRO A 7 4.87 -20.63 -6.87
C PRO A 7 3.65 -20.25 -7.72
N PHE A 8 3.76 -20.49 -9.03
CA PHE A 8 2.68 -20.71 -9.97
C PHE A 8 2.54 -22.23 -10.16
N ALA A 9 2.53 -22.98 -9.05
CA ALA A 9 1.93 -24.30 -9.06
C ALA A 9 0.42 -24.04 -8.96
N VAL A 10 -0.21 -23.90 -10.14
CA VAL A 10 -1.66 -24.03 -10.27
C VAL A 10 -1.97 -25.47 -9.91
N ASP A 11 -2.35 -25.71 -8.67
CA ASP A 11 -2.91 -27.00 -8.28
C ASP A 11 -4.25 -27.13 -9.02
N THR A 12 -4.28 -28.05 -9.97
CA THR A 12 -5.30 -28.28 -11.00
C THR A 12 -6.50 -29.09 -10.51
N ASN A 13 -6.77 -29.06 -9.21
CA ASN A 13 -8.06 -29.50 -8.70
C ASN A 13 -8.99 -28.30 -8.77
N LEU A 14 -10.08 -28.42 -9.54
CA LEU A 14 -11.26 -27.53 -9.54
C LEU A 14 -11.19 -26.54 -8.39
N VAL A 15 -10.76 -25.28 -8.67
CA VAL A 15 -10.80 -24.20 -7.68
C VAL A 15 -12.19 -24.29 -7.07
N SER A 16 -12.27 -24.75 -5.83
CA SER A 16 -13.56 -25.05 -5.24
C SER A 16 -14.34 -23.73 -5.25
N ALA A 17 -15.67 -23.77 -5.32
CA ALA A 17 -16.44 -22.52 -5.25
C ALA A 17 -16.02 -21.69 -4.02
N HIS A 18 -15.57 -22.36 -2.96
CA HIS A 18 -14.96 -21.81 -1.75
C HIS A 18 -13.63 -21.08 -2.02
N ASP A 19 -12.65 -21.70 -2.70
CA ASP A 19 -11.37 -21.04 -3.05
C ASP A 19 -11.59 -19.88 -4.01
N PHE A 20 -12.50 -20.03 -4.96
CA PHE A 20 -12.90 -18.94 -5.85
C PHE A 20 -13.46 -17.77 -5.02
N THR A 21 -14.43 -18.01 -4.12
CA THR A 21 -14.99 -16.97 -3.25
C THR A 21 -13.98 -16.34 -2.29
N ALA A 22 -13.04 -17.13 -1.74
CA ALA A 22 -11.99 -16.61 -0.86
C ALA A 22 -11.05 -15.65 -1.60
N HIS A 23 -10.73 -15.97 -2.87
CA HIS A 23 -9.92 -15.13 -3.73
C HIS A 23 -10.68 -13.92 -4.34
N LEU A 24 -12.01 -13.97 -4.46
CA LEU A 24 -12.81 -12.77 -4.76
C LEU A 24 -12.80 -11.77 -3.58
N ASN A 25 -12.57 -12.27 -2.37
CA ASN A 25 -12.55 -11.50 -1.13
C ASN A 25 -11.15 -10.97 -0.77
N GLU A 26 -10.21 -10.96 -1.72
CA GLU A 26 -8.80 -10.63 -1.47
C GLU A 26 -8.59 -9.17 -1.02
N ALA A 27 -9.52 -8.25 -1.30
CA ALA A 27 -9.46 -6.88 -0.78
C ALA A 27 -10.07 -6.72 0.63
N THR A 28 -10.71 -7.76 1.17
CA THR A 28 -11.51 -7.66 2.40
C THR A 28 -10.69 -7.56 3.67
N TRP A 29 -9.46 -8.10 3.68
CA TRP A 29 -8.53 -7.84 4.78
C TRP A 29 -8.25 -6.34 4.89
N PHE A 30 -8.00 -5.66 3.78
CA PHE A 30 -7.74 -4.22 3.75
C PHE A 30 -8.98 -3.40 4.17
N ILE A 31 -10.18 -3.79 3.73
CA ILE A 31 -11.43 -3.12 4.15
C ILE A 31 -11.65 -3.29 5.66
N SER A 32 -11.35 -4.47 6.20
CA SER A 32 -11.45 -4.76 7.63
C SER A 32 -10.50 -3.88 8.44
N ASP A 33 -9.24 -3.75 7.98
CA ASP A 33 -8.26 -2.82 8.56
C ASP A 33 -8.75 -1.38 8.54
N LEU A 34 -9.27 -0.93 7.39
CA LEU A 34 -9.79 0.42 7.21
C LEU A 34 -10.89 0.72 8.23
N ILE A 35 -11.91 -0.14 8.34
CA ILE A 35 -13.03 0.03 9.28
C ILE A 35 -12.51 0.05 10.72
N PHE A 36 -11.65 -0.90 11.08
CA PHE A 36 -11.06 -0.95 12.42
C PHE A 36 -10.32 0.35 12.77
N PHE A 37 -9.46 0.83 11.86
CA PHE A 37 -8.71 2.06 12.06
C PHE A 37 -9.60 3.31 12.12
N TYR A 38 -10.66 3.39 11.32
CA TYR A 38 -11.64 4.48 11.43
C TYR A 38 -12.28 4.53 12.82
N LEU A 39 -12.65 3.39 13.40
CA LEU A 39 -13.27 3.31 14.72
C LEU A 39 -12.31 3.76 15.84
N ILE A 40 -11.04 3.34 15.78
CA ILE A 40 -10.07 3.66 16.84
C ILE A 40 -9.36 5.00 16.63
N PHE A 41 -9.43 5.59 15.43
CA PHE A 41 -8.64 6.76 15.03
C PHE A 41 -8.73 7.90 16.04
N LYS A 42 -9.94 8.28 16.47
CA LYS A 42 -10.15 9.39 17.42
C LYS A 42 -9.35 9.20 18.71
N TYR A 43 -9.42 7.99 19.29
CA TYR A 43 -8.76 7.68 20.56
C TYR A 43 -7.25 7.57 20.38
N LEU A 44 -6.82 6.86 19.34
CA LEU A 44 -5.40 6.65 19.05
C LEU A 44 -4.70 7.95 18.71
N TYR A 45 -5.31 8.81 17.87
CA TYR A 45 -4.81 10.14 17.54
C TYR A 45 -4.63 10.99 18.80
N ALA A 46 -5.67 11.10 19.63
CA ALA A 46 -5.60 11.89 20.86
C ALA A 46 -4.52 11.38 21.82
N TRP A 47 -4.37 10.06 21.94
CA TRP A 47 -3.34 9.44 22.76
C TRP A 47 -1.93 9.74 22.21
N ILE A 48 -1.67 9.53 20.92
CA ILE A 48 -0.35 9.81 20.32
C ILE A 48 0.02 11.30 20.46
N MET A 49 -0.94 12.19 20.22
CA MET A 49 -0.66 13.63 20.27
C MET A 49 -0.37 14.15 21.69
N ARG A 50 -0.97 13.53 22.72
CA ARG A 50 -0.83 13.96 24.12
C ARG A 50 0.50 13.54 24.76
N HIS A 51 1.03 12.37 24.42
CA HIS A 51 2.17 11.79 25.14
C HIS A 51 3.53 12.28 24.62
N SER A 52 4.58 12.14 25.43
CA SER A 52 5.96 12.52 25.03
C SER A 52 6.56 11.51 24.05
N TRP A 53 7.59 11.93 23.29
CA TRP A 53 8.28 11.05 22.35
C TRP A 53 8.92 9.82 23.01
N LEU A 54 9.47 9.98 24.22
CA LEU A 54 10.10 8.88 24.95
C LEU A 54 9.07 7.80 25.33
N TYR A 55 7.89 8.22 25.79
CA TYR A 55 6.80 7.31 26.12
C TYR A 55 6.29 6.56 24.88
N LEU A 56 6.14 7.27 23.75
CA LEU A 56 5.73 6.65 22.50
C LEU A 56 6.76 5.65 21.99
N LEU A 57 8.06 5.99 22.06
CA LEU A 57 9.15 5.10 21.68
C LEU A 57 9.12 3.83 22.54
N ALA A 58 9.00 3.97 23.86
CA ALA A 58 8.91 2.82 24.77
C ALA A 58 7.70 1.93 24.43
N THR A 59 6.53 2.53 24.18
CA THR A 59 5.31 1.76 23.83
C THR A 59 5.46 1.02 22.51
N ILE A 60 6.01 1.68 21.49
CA ILE A 60 6.26 1.06 20.18
C ILE A 60 7.32 -0.04 20.30
N SER A 61 8.37 0.16 21.09
CA SER A 61 9.39 -0.87 21.32
C SER A 61 8.80 -2.12 21.99
N ILE A 62 7.90 -1.96 22.96
CA ILE A 62 7.18 -3.09 23.59
C ILE A 62 6.30 -3.79 22.55
N TYR A 63 5.52 -3.03 21.78
CA TYR A 63 4.69 -3.57 20.71
C TYR A 63 5.53 -4.36 19.69
N MET A 64 6.68 -3.81 19.28
CA MET A 64 7.60 -4.46 18.34
C MET A 64 8.23 -5.73 18.89
N ALA A 65 8.57 -5.75 20.18
CA ALA A 65 9.06 -6.96 20.83
C ALA A 65 8.01 -8.07 20.76
N VAL A 66 6.75 -7.77 21.09
CA VAL A 66 5.63 -8.72 20.98
C VAL A 66 5.42 -9.18 19.53
N TYR A 67 5.43 -8.24 18.57
CA TYR A 67 5.32 -8.53 17.13
C TYR A 67 6.40 -9.53 16.69
N ILE A 68 7.66 -9.28 17.05
CA ILE A 68 8.79 -10.13 16.68
C ILE A 68 8.69 -11.49 17.36
N SER A 69 8.35 -11.54 18.66
CA SER A 69 8.15 -12.80 19.38
C SER A 69 7.10 -13.67 18.70
N ILE A 70 5.94 -13.10 18.35
CA ILE A 70 4.90 -13.83 17.62
C ILE A 70 5.40 -14.27 16.25
N SER A 71 6.10 -13.39 15.52
CA SER A 71 6.62 -13.68 14.18
C SER A 71 7.67 -14.79 14.15
N LEU A 72 8.45 -14.96 15.23
CA LEU A 72 9.43 -16.03 15.40
C LEU A 72 8.81 -17.35 15.85
N CYS A 73 7.71 -17.31 16.60
CA CYS A 73 6.98 -18.50 17.03
C CYS A 73 5.98 -19.01 15.97
N ALA A 74 5.56 -18.16 15.04
CA ALA A 74 4.65 -18.53 13.97
C ALA A 74 5.37 -19.40 12.92
N GLN A 75 4.76 -20.52 12.56
CA GLN A 75 5.21 -21.33 11.42
C GLN A 75 5.09 -20.53 10.12
N ALA A 76 5.99 -20.79 9.15
CA ALA A 76 6.14 -20.00 7.93
C ALA A 76 4.85 -19.85 7.10
N ASP A 77 3.91 -20.79 7.19
CA ASP A 77 2.67 -20.77 6.41
C ASP A 77 1.56 -19.90 7.04
N TYR A 78 1.66 -19.55 8.34
CA TYR A 78 0.66 -18.72 9.04
C TYR A 78 0.91 -17.22 8.91
N SER A 79 2.11 -16.81 8.49
CA SER A 79 2.54 -15.42 8.55
C SER A 79 1.90 -14.53 7.48
N ALA A 80 1.76 -15.02 6.25
CA ALA A 80 1.12 -14.29 5.16
C ALA A 80 -0.39 -14.14 5.38
N GLY A 81 -1.02 -15.13 6.02
CA GLY A 81 -2.46 -15.16 6.23
C GLY A 81 -2.95 -14.39 7.45
N TYR A 82 -2.18 -14.32 8.55
CA TYR A 82 -2.60 -13.69 9.81
C TYR A 82 -1.81 -12.41 10.14
N ILE A 83 -0.48 -12.45 10.08
CA ILE A 83 0.35 -11.30 10.49
C ILE A 83 0.19 -10.14 9.50
N TYR A 84 0.06 -10.44 8.21
CA TYR A 84 -0.09 -9.42 7.17
C TYR A 84 -1.50 -8.84 7.05
N THR A 85 -2.54 -9.59 7.41
CA THR A 85 -3.95 -9.23 7.14
C THR A 85 -4.70 -8.72 8.37
N HIS A 86 -4.20 -9.00 9.57
CA HIS A 86 -4.95 -8.75 10.79
C HIS A 86 -4.71 -7.31 11.33
N PRO A 87 -5.76 -6.54 11.63
CA PRO A 87 -5.65 -5.12 11.95
C PRO A 87 -4.70 -4.78 13.10
N LEU A 88 -4.61 -5.66 14.11
CA LEU A 88 -3.71 -5.46 15.24
C LEU A 88 -2.23 -5.42 14.83
N PHE A 89 -1.79 -6.28 13.90
CA PHE A 89 -0.41 -6.29 13.43
C PHE A 89 -0.11 -5.10 12.51
N ARG A 90 -1.14 -4.64 11.78
CA ARG A 90 -1.11 -3.45 10.90
C ARG A 90 -1.28 -2.12 11.64
N MET A 91 -1.63 -2.16 12.92
CA MET A 91 -1.83 -0.95 13.73
C MET A 91 -0.59 -0.06 13.74
N ILE A 92 0.61 -0.65 13.66
CA ILE A 92 1.87 0.09 13.57
C ILE A 92 1.98 0.92 12.29
N ASP A 93 1.53 0.42 11.13
CA ASP A 93 1.49 1.19 9.88
C ASP A 93 0.67 2.47 10.07
N PHE A 94 -0.49 2.33 10.72
CA PHE A 94 -1.39 3.43 11.02
C PHE A 94 -0.80 4.41 12.06
N MET A 95 -0.17 3.88 13.11
CA MET A 95 0.53 4.68 14.12
C MET A 95 1.67 5.48 13.50
N ILE A 96 2.45 4.91 12.58
CA ILE A 96 3.53 5.60 11.86
C ILE A 96 2.98 6.83 11.13
N GLY A 97 1.82 6.73 10.49
CA GLY A 97 1.16 7.87 9.86
C GLY A 97 0.82 9.00 10.84
N ILE A 98 0.26 8.68 12.00
CA ILE A 98 -0.07 9.67 13.04
C ILE A 98 1.20 10.28 13.66
N LEU A 99 2.23 9.46 13.89
CA LEU A 99 3.53 9.92 14.37
C LEU A 99 4.18 10.86 13.36
N LEU A 100 4.09 10.56 12.07
CA LEU A 100 4.58 11.42 11.01
C LEU A 100 3.86 12.77 11.03
N TYR A 101 2.54 12.78 11.18
CA TYR A 101 1.78 14.01 11.36
C TYR A 101 2.26 14.80 12.60
N LYS A 102 2.53 14.13 13.72
CA LYS A 102 3.10 14.75 14.91
C LYS A 102 4.49 15.35 14.66
N VAL A 103 5.33 14.68 13.88
CA VAL A 103 6.62 15.24 13.41
C VAL A 103 6.37 16.50 12.59
N CYS A 104 5.47 16.46 11.60
CA CYS A 104 5.13 17.60 10.75
C CYS A 104 4.67 18.82 11.57
N LYS A 105 3.95 18.61 12.68
CA LYS A 105 3.49 19.70 13.55
C LYS A 105 4.61 20.28 14.43
N SER A 106 5.63 19.50 14.74
CA SER A 106 6.75 19.91 15.60
C SER A 106 7.65 20.96 14.95
N GLU A 107 8.31 21.81 15.75
CA GLU A 107 9.26 22.80 15.23
C GLU A 107 10.41 22.15 14.44
N LYS A 108 10.90 20.99 14.89
CA LYS A 108 11.94 20.24 14.20
C LYS A 108 11.46 19.78 12.82
N GLY A 109 10.25 19.22 12.74
CA GLY A 109 9.66 18.80 11.47
C GLY A 109 9.44 19.96 10.50
N LYS A 110 8.95 21.10 10.99
CA LYS A 110 8.81 22.33 10.18
C LYS A 110 10.15 22.80 9.63
N LYS A 111 11.20 22.88 10.46
CA LYS A 111 12.55 23.25 10.01
C LYS A 111 13.10 22.31 8.94
N ILE A 112 12.85 21.00 9.07
CA ILE A 112 13.26 20.02 8.06
C ILE A 112 12.45 20.22 6.77
N ALA A 113 11.13 20.40 6.88
CA ALA A 113 10.26 20.67 5.73
C ALA A 113 10.69 21.95 5.00
N ASP A 114 10.97 23.05 5.70
CA ASP A 114 11.42 24.31 5.10
C ASP A 114 12.73 24.15 4.31
N LYS A 115 13.66 23.35 4.84
CA LYS A 115 14.91 23.01 4.15
C LYS A 115 14.68 22.18 2.89
N ILE A 116 13.68 21.29 2.92
CA ILE A 116 13.27 20.47 1.78
C ILE A 116 12.55 21.34 0.73
N THR A 117 11.73 22.30 1.14
CA THR A 117 10.95 23.17 0.25
C THR A 117 11.80 24.18 -0.51
N ASN A 118 12.88 24.68 0.10
CA ASN A 118 13.77 25.71 -0.48
C ASN A 118 15.13 25.12 -0.94
N PRO A 119 15.17 24.30 -2.00
CA PRO A 119 16.40 23.76 -2.52
C PRO A 119 17.20 24.88 -3.20
N THR A 120 18.52 24.84 -3.08
CA THR A 120 19.36 25.87 -3.69
C THR A 120 19.57 25.65 -5.19
N SER A 121 19.25 24.46 -5.73
CA SER A 121 19.39 24.13 -7.15
C SER A 121 18.45 23.01 -7.63
N PHE A 122 18.08 23.04 -8.92
CA PHE A 122 17.31 21.98 -9.60
C PHE A 122 17.96 20.60 -9.52
N TRP A 123 19.30 20.53 -9.60
CA TRP A 123 20.04 19.27 -9.50
C TRP A 123 19.90 18.60 -8.13
N GLN A 124 19.86 19.39 -7.05
CA GLN A 124 19.66 18.86 -5.70
C GLN A 124 18.28 18.22 -5.57
N VAL A 125 17.26 18.80 -6.22
CA VAL A 125 15.91 18.23 -6.20
C VAL A 125 15.91 16.87 -6.88
N ASN A 126 16.39 16.78 -8.11
CA ASN A 126 16.40 15.51 -8.84
C ASN A 126 17.26 14.45 -8.12
N LEU A 127 18.36 14.85 -7.49
CA LEU A 127 19.17 13.94 -6.68
C LEU A 127 18.38 13.42 -5.47
N SER A 128 17.62 14.27 -4.78
CA SER A 128 16.77 13.84 -3.67
C SER A 128 15.60 12.96 -4.13
N ASP A 129 14.96 13.27 -5.25
CA ASP A 129 13.91 12.42 -5.85
C ASP A 129 14.49 11.03 -6.20
N MET A 130 15.66 10.99 -6.85
CA MET A 130 16.36 9.74 -7.14
C MET A 130 16.78 9.00 -5.86
N GLY A 131 17.16 9.72 -4.81
CA GLY A 131 17.49 9.13 -3.52
C GLY A 131 16.31 8.37 -2.92
N VAL A 132 15.09 8.90 -3.02
CA VAL A 132 13.87 8.22 -2.57
C VAL A 132 13.58 6.97 -3.42
N VAL A 133 13.74 7.05 -4.73
CA VAL A 133 13.57 5.88 -5.63
C VAL A 133 14.62 4.81 -5.34
N LEU A 134 15.89 5.19 -5.21
CA LEU A 134 16.99 4.28 -4.87
C LEU A 134 16.80 3.64 -3.50
N LEU A 135 16.22 4.36 -2.54
CA LEU A 135 15.86 3.80 -1.24
C LEU A 135 14.89 2.63 -1.43
N PHE A 136 13.82 2.77 -2.20
CA PHE A 136 12.88 1.66 -2.46
C PHE A 136 13.53 0.51 -3.23
N ILE A 137 14.38 0.81 -4.22
CA ILE A 137 15.12 -0.23 -4.97
C ILE A 137 16.02 -1.03 -4.02
N ALA A 138 16.78 -0.35 -3.16
CA ALA A 138 17.64 -0.99 -2.16
C ALA A 138 16.83 -1.85 -1.19
N MET A 139 15.69 -1.33 -0.71
CA MET A 139 14.79 -2.07 0.18
C MET A 139 14.18 -3.29 -0.50
N TYR A 140 13.84 -3.20 -1.79
CA TYR A 140 13.40 -4.35 -2.58
C TYR A 140 14.49 -5.44 -2.65
N PHE A 141 15.73 -5.09 -2.99
CA PHE A 141 16.83 -6.06 -2.99
C PHE A 141 17.11 -6.66 -1.61
N LEU A 142 17.02 -5.86 -0.55
CA LEU A 142 17.12 -6.35 0.82
C LEU A 142 15.99 -7.36 1.13
N SER A 143 14.77 -7.05 0.68
CA SER A 143 13.61 -7.89 0.93
C SER A 143 13.72 -9.30 0.34
N ILE A 144 14.43 -9.47 -0.77
CA ILE A 144 14.68 -10.78 -1.40
C ILE A 144 15.42 -11.72 -0.44
N HIS A 145 16.30 -11.18 0.40
CA HIS A 145 17.14 -11.93 1.33
C HIS A 145 16.56 -12.03 2.74
N CYS A 146 15.42 -11.38 3.01
CA CYS A 146 14.78 -11.39 4.32
C CYS A 146 13.71 -12.47 4.43
N ASN A 147 13.46 -12.92 5.67
CA ASN A 147 12.35 -13.81 5.97
C ASN A 147 11.03 -13.20 5.45
N PRO A 148 10.13 -14.00 4.84
CA PRO A 148 8.83 -13.51 4.35
C PRO A 148 8.08 -12.62 5.35
N ASN A 149 8.11 -12.95 6.64
CA ASN A 149 7.41 -12.25 7.72
C ASN A 149 7.93 -10.81 7.91
N ILE A 150 9.21 -10.58 7.60
CA ILE A 150 9.88 -9.27 7.73
C ILE A 150 9.72 -8.48 6.44
N ARG A 151 9.81 -9.15 5.28
CA ARG A 151 9.60 -8.54 3.96
C ARG A 151 8.22 -7.92 3.80
N CYS A 152 7.20 -8.52 4.40
CA CYS A 152 5.80 -8.14 4.21
C CYS A 152 5.43 -6.71 4.68
N ALA A 153 6.16 -6.11 5.65
CA ALA A 153 5.82 -4.78 6.14
C ALA A 153 7.02 -4.00 6.70
N ILE A 154 7.79 -4.62 7.61
CA ILE A 154 8.81 -3.94 8.43
C ILE A 154 9.83 -3.16 7.58
N ILE A 155 10.33 -3.78 6.51
CA ILE A 155 11.36 -3.17 5.64
C ILE A 155 10.85 -1.87 5.00
N TYR A 156 9.55 -1.76 4.78
CA TYR A 156 8.94 -0.64 4.06
C TYR A 156 8.41 0.48 4.96
N TRP A 157 8.33 0.28 6.28
CA TRP A 157 7.82 1.31 7.20
C TRP A 157 8.61 2.62 7.17
N ILE A 158 9.94 2.54 7.36
CA ILE A 158 10.82 3.71 7.36
C ILE A 158 10.87 4.36 5.97
N PRO A 159 11.12 3.62 4.87
CA PRO A 159 11.08 4.18 3.52
C PRO A 159 9.76 4.87 3.20
N SER A 160 8.63 4.28 3.58
CA SER A 160 7.30 4.87 3.33
C SER A 160 7.12 6.16 4.12
N ALA A 161 7.48 6.18 5.41
CA ALA A 161 7.39 7.39 6.23
C ALA A 161 8.25 8.54 5.68
N ILE A 162 9.49 8.24 5.27
CA ILE A 162 10.39 9.23 4.63
C ILE A 162 9.77 9.77 3.35
N THR A 163 9.24 8.88 2.52
CA THR A 163 8.69 9.23 1.21
C THR A 163 7.44 10.09 1.33
N VAL A 164 6.51 9.72 2.21
CA VAL A 164 5.30 10.51 2.48
C VAL A 164 5.69 11.88 3.02
N PHE A 165 6.62 11.96 3.98
CA PHE A 165 7.08 13.24 4.52
C PHE A 165 7.74 14.11 3.45
N TYR A 166 8.64 13.51 2.65
CA TYR A 166 9.37 14.19 1.58
C TYR A 166 8.42 14.79 0.54
N PHE A 167 7.51 13.97 -0.03
CA PHE A 167 6.59 14.46 -1.05
C PHE A 167 5.55 15.44 -0.50
N THR A 168 5.10 15.27 0.75
CA THR A 168 4.21 16.24 1.41
C THR A 168 4.89 17.59 1.59
N ALA A 169 6.15 17.61 2.03
CA ALA A 169 6.91 18.85 2.15
C ALA A 169 7.22 19.49 0.78
N ARG A 170 7.28 18.68 -0.29
CA ARG A 170 7.64 19.09 -1.65
C ARG A 170 6.45 19.32 -2.58
N ASP A 171 5.21 19.28 -2.11
CA ASP A 171 4.02 19.31 -2.96
C ASP A 171 4.01 20.47 -3.96
N GLN A 172 4.48 21.65 -3.55
CA GLN A 172 4.58 22.85 -4.40
C GLN A 172 5.97 23.06 -5.06
N GLY A 173 6.84 22.05 -5.03
CA GLY A 173 8.24 22.14 -5.42
C GLY A 173 8.49 22.07 -6.93
N LYS A 174 9.71 22.45 -7.34
CA LYS A 174 10.21 22.31 -8.72
C LYS A 174 11.07 21.05 -8.82
N GLY A 175 10.56 19.97 -9.41
CA GLY A 175 11.27 18.69 -9.61
C GLY A 175 10.68 17.89 -10.77
N CYS A 176 11.48 17.02 -11.38
CA CYS A 176 11.01 16.19 -12.50
C CYS A 176 9.88 15.25 -12.06
N PHE A 177 10.04 14.58 -10.91
CA PHE A 177 9.04 13.65 -10.40
C PHE A 177 7.76 14.37 -9.96
N ILE A 178 7.89 15.53 -9.30
CA ILE A 178 6.74 16.37 -8.96
C ILE A 178 5.95 16.73 -10.23
N ARG A 179 6.64 17.08 -11.33
CA ARG A 179 5.98 17.38 -12.62
C ARG A 179 5.29 16.15 -13.23
N ILE A 180 5.87 14.96 -13.09
CA ILE A 180 5.24 13.70 -13.50
C ILE A 180 3.99 13.42 -12.65
N PHE A 181 4.07 13.61 -11.33
CA PHE A 181 2.94 13.43 -10.42
C PHE A 181 1.81 14.43 -10.65
N HIS A 182 2.12 15.64 -11.12
CA HIS A 182 1.13 16.64 -11.53
C HIS A 182 0.54 16.42 -12.92
N ASN A 183 0.91 15.34 -13.64
CA ASN A 183 0.29 15.00 -14.91
C ASN A 183 -1.20 14.66 -14.71
N LYS A 184 -2.07 15.28 -15.52
CA LYS A 184 -3.53 15.06 -15.48
C LYS A 184 -3.91 13.58 -15.53
N LEU A 185 -3.21 12.77 -16.32
CA LEU A 185 -3.48 11.34 -16.42
C LEU A 185 -3.17 10.63 -15.09
N LEU A 186 -2.02 10.92 -14.48
CA LEU A 186 -1.61 10.26 -13.24
C LEU A 186 -2.44 10.73 -12.05
N LEU A 187 -2.84 12.00 -12.01
CA LEU A 187 -3.82 12.52 -11.04
C LEU A 187 -5.19 11.86 -11.23
N TRP A 188 -5.64 11.67 -12.46
CA TRP A 188 -6.89 10.97 -12.75
C TRP A 188 -6.84 9.50 -12.32
N LEU A 189 -5.75 8.79 -12.65
CA LEU A 189 -5.51 7.41 -12.20
C LEU A 189 -5.44 7.32 -10.66
N GLY A 190 -4.74 8.25 -10.03
CA GLY A 190 -4.69 8.39 -8.57
C GLY A 190 -6.09 8.58 -7.98
N SER A 191 -6.94 9.34 -8.66
CA SER A 191 -8.32 9.56 -8.22
C SER A 191 -9.17 8.28 -8.21
N ILE A 192 -8.89 7.30 -9.06
CA ILE A 192 -9.61 6.02 -9.14
C ILE A 192 -8.80 4.85 -8.55
N SER A 193 -7.66 5.15 -7.93
CA SER A 193 -6.68 4.14 -7.50
C SER A 193 -7.23 3.20 -6.43
N PHE A 194 -8.09 3.71 -5.55
CA PHE A 194 -8.73 2.90 -4.52
C PHE A 194 -9.71 1.89 -5.14
N GLU A 195 -10.52 2.32 -6.11
CA GLU A 195 -11.43 1.43 -6.83
C GLU A 195 -10.66 0.40 -7.66
N ILE A 196 -9.55 0.79 -8.30
CA ILE A 196 -8.62 -0.14 -8.96
C ILE A 196 -8.13 -1.18 -7.95
N PHE A 197 -7.66 -0.76 -6.78
CA PHE A 197 -7.19 -1.67 -5.74
C PHE A 197 -8.29 -2.65 -5.29
N LEU A 198 -9.55 -2.21 -5.17
CA LEU A 198 -10.64 -3.10 -4.77
C LEU A 198 -11.01 -4.12 -5.86
N CYS A 199 -11.03 -3.73 -7.14
CA CYS A 199 -11.57 -4.58 -8.20
C CYS A 199 -10.52 -5.35 -9.01
N HIS A 200 -9.22 -5.05 -8.88
CA HIS A 200 -8.19 -5.59 -9.78
C HIS A 200 -8.14 -7.11 -9.81
N ASN A 201 -8.10 -7.76 -8.64
CA ASN A 201 -8.04 -9.22 -8.53
C ASN A 201 -9.28 -9.89 -9.14
N LEU A 202 -10.47 -9.35 -8.85
CA LEU A 202 -11.72 -9.81 -9.44
C LEU A 202 -11.68 -9.74 -10.97
N CYS A 203 -11.33 -8.57 -11.50
CA CYS A 203 -11.29 -8.32 -12.94
C CYS A 203 -10.26 -9.21 -13.63
N PHE A 204 -9.06 -9.32 -13.06
CA PHE A 204 -7.99 -10.17 -13.60
C PHE A 204 -8.42 -11.63 -13.68
N ARG A 205 -9.04 -12.17 -12.61
CA ARG A 205 -9.52 -13.55 -12.57
C ARG A 205 -10.65 -13.81 -13.55
N ILE A 206 -11.58 -12.86 -13.73
CA ILE A 206 -12.63 -12.97 -14.75
C ILE A 206 -12.00 -13.12 -16.13
N ILE A 207 -11.10 -12.22 -16.52
CA ILE A 207 -10.43 -12.29 -17.82
C ILE A 207 -9.60 -13.57 -17.96
N GLN A 208 -8.84 -13.93 -16.94
CA GLN A 208 -8.08 -15.19 -16.92
C GLN A 208 -8.97 -16.41 -17.14
N SER A 209 -10.14 -16.46 -16.49
CA SER A 209 -11.08 -17.58 -16.65
C SER A 209 -11.65 -17.69 -18.07
N ILE A 210 -11.89 -16.55 -18.73
CA ILE A 210 -12.36 -16.50 -20.12
C ILE A 210 -11.26 -17.01 -21.06
N PHE A 211 -10.02 -16.55 -20.87
CA PHE A 211 -8.89 -16.98 -21.69
C PHE A 211 -8.57 -18.46 -21.50
N LEU A 212 -8.58 -18.95 -20.26
CA LEU A 212 -8.36 -20.35 -19.94
C LEU A 212 -9.42 -21.25 -20.62
N LYS A 213 -10.69 -20.85 -20.58
CA LYS A 213 -11.77 -21.58 -21.28
C LYS A 213 -11.62 -21.56 -22.80
N ARG A 214 -11.05 -20.48 -23.36
CA ARG A 214 -10.96 -20.30 -24.81
C ARG A 214 -9.73 -20.93 -25.44
N TYR A 215 -8.58 -20.83 -24.76
CA TYR A 215 -7.26 -21.21 -25.30
C TYR A 215 -6.56 -22.32 -24.51
N GLY A 216 -7.14 -22.77 -23.40
CA GLY A 216 -6.50 -23.73 -22.49
C GLY A 216 -5.30 -23.14 -21.75
N GLU A 217 -4.53 -23.99 -21.07
CA GLU A 217 -3.34 -23.59 -20.30
C GLU A 217 -2.20 -23.07 -21.17
N GLY A 218 -2.13 -23.55 -22.43
CA GLY A 218 -1.12 -23.14 -23.41
C GLY A 218 -1.43 -21.82 -24.13
N ASN A 219 -2.05 -20.84 -23.46
CA ASN A 219 -2.46 -19.59 -24.09
C ASN A 219 -1.26 -18.86 -24.73
N PRO A 220 -1.20 -18.73 -26.07
CA PRO A 220 -0.09 -18.07 -26.75
C PRO A 220 -0.18 -16.54 -26.71
N HIS A 221 -1.29 -15.97 -26.21
CA HIS A 221 -1.60 -14.55 -26.21
C HIS A 221 -1.61 -13.93 -24.81
N GLN A 222 -0.59 -14.18 -24.01
CA GLN A 222 -0.48 -13.67 -22.63
C GLN A 222 -0.42 -12.13 -22.58
N GLU A 223 0.31 -11.50 -23.50
CA GLU A 223 0.39 -10.03 -23.63
C GLU A 223 -0.99 -9.40 -23.84
N PHE A 224 -1.80 -10.01 -24.71
CA PHE A 224 -3.15 -9.55 -25.01
C PHE A 224 -4.08 -9.74 -23.81
N GLN A 225 -3.97 -10.86 -23.10
CA GLN A 225 -4.68 -11.09 -21.85
C GLN A 225 -4.37 -10.01 -20.80
N PHE A 226 -3.09 -9.63 -20.66
CA PHE A 226 -2.67 -8.59 -19.73
C PHE A 226 -3.25 -7.22 -20.08
N ILE A 227 -3.13 -6.80 -21.34
CA ILE A 227 -3.67 -5.51 -21.82
C ILE A 227 -5.19 -5.46 -21.63
N LEU A 228 -5.90 -6.54 -21.99
CA LEU A 228 -7.34 -6.62 -21.81
C LEU A 228 -7.73 -6.56 -20.34
N SER A 229 -6.99 -7.27 -19.47
CA SER A 229 -7.21 -7.23 -18.01
C SER A 229 -7.04 -5.81 -17.48
N LEU A 230 -5.96 -5.12 -17.86
CA LEU A 230 -5.70 -3.75 -17.43
C LEU A 230 -6.81 -2.78 -17.88
N ALA A 231 -7.23 -2.89 -19.14
CA ALA A 231 -8.33 -2.08 -19.67
C ALA A 231 -9.64 -2.34 -18.91
N PHE A 232 -9.95 -3.61 -18.62
CA PHE A 232 -11.15 -4.00 -17.90
C PHE A 232 -11.13 -3.53 -16.43
N ILE A 233 -9.98 -3.57 -15.77
CA ILE A 233 -9.77 -3.05 -14.41
C ILE A 233 -10.03 -1.54 -14.37
N ILE A 234 -9.40 -0.76 -15.26
CA ILE A 234 -9.55 0.69 -15.30
C ILE A 234 -11.00 1.07 -15.61
N LEU A 235 -11.64 0.38 -16.56
CA LEU A 235 -13.04 0.61 -16.90
C LEU A 235 -13.96 0.34 -15.70
N THR A 236 -13.78 -0.80 -15.03
CA THR A 236 -14.59 -1.20 -13.88
C THR A 236 -14.42 -0.22 -12.71
N ALA A 237 -13.19 0.18 -12.41
CA ALA A 237 -12.89 1.16 -11.38
C ALA A 237 -13.53 2.53 -11.68
N TRP A 238 -13.47 2.98 -12.94
CA TRP A 238 -14.10 4.23 -13.36
C TRP A 238 -15.63 4.18 -13.23
N ILE A 239 -16.26 3.05 -13.64
CA ILE A 239 -17.70 2.84 -13.48
C ILE A 239 -18.07 2.86 -11.99
N ALA A 240 -17.35 2.11 -11.15
CA ALA A 240 -17.59 2.04 -9.71
C ALA A 240 -17.53 3.44 -9.08
N LYS A 241 -16.49 4.22 -9.40
CA LYS A 241 -16.39 5.59 -8.90
C LYS A 241 -17.56 6.47 -9.33
N LYS A 242 -17.90 6.42 -10.62
CA LYS A 242 -18.94 7.30 -11.19
C LYS A 242 -20.35 6.92 -10.74
N ALA A 243 -20.65 5.63 -10.65
CA ALA A 243 -21.98 5.11 -10.37
C ALA A 243 -22.28 4.96 -8.87
N ILE A 244 -21.25 4.74 -8.04
CA ILE A 244 -21.43 4.43 -6.62
C ILE A 244 -20.81 5.54 -5.75
N VAL A 245 -19.51 5.79 -5.91
CA VAL A 245 -18.77 6.66 -4.98
C VAL A 245 -19.22 8.12 -5.07
N LEU A 246 -19.26 8.70 -6.27
CA LEU A 246 -19.65 10.10 -6.44
C LEU A 246 -21.10 10.40 -5.99
N PRO A 247 -22.12 9.58 -6.33
CA PRO A 247 -23.47 9.80 -5.83
C PRO A 247 -23.58 9.74 -4.31
N ILE A 248 -22.94 8.75 -3.68
CA ILE A 248 -22.95 8.61 -2.22
C ILE A 248 -22.25 9.80 -1.57
N GLN A 249 -21.09 10.21 -2.09
CA GLN A 249 -20.35 11.36 -1.58
C GLN A 249 -21.19 12.65 -1.65
N HIS A 250 -21.88 12.89 -2.77
CA HIS A 250 -22.77 14.06 -2.91
C HIS A 250 -23.97 14.00 -1.95
N GLN A 251 -24.47 12.82 -1.62
CA GLN A 251 -25.53 12.69 -0.62
C GLN A 251 -25.01 12.95 0.80
N LEU A 252 -23.86 12.38 1.17
CA LEU A 252 -23.26 12.54 2.49
C LEU A 252 -22.85 13.99 2.78
N GLN A 253 -22.36 14.71 1.78
CA GLN A 253 -22.04 16.14 1.90
C GLN A 253 -23.25 17.02 2.26
N LYS A 254 -24.49 16.53 2.11
CA LYS A 254 -25.68 17.27 2.56
C LYS A 254 -25.89 17.22 4.08
N TYR A 255 -25.23 16.28 4.76
CA TYR A 255 -25.40 16.01 6.19
C TYR A 255 -24.16 16.40 7.02
N LEU A 256 -23.09 16.84 6.39
CA LEU A 256 -21.86 17.35 7.01
C LEU A 256 -21.83 18.88 6.90
#